data_AF-A0A9D1P1L3-F1
#
_entry.id   AF-A0A9D1P1L3-F1
#
_cell.length_a   1.000
_cell.length_b   1.000
_cell.length_c   1.000
_cell.angle_alpha   90.00
_cell.angle_beta   90.00
_cell.angle_gamma   90.00
#
_symmetry.space_group_name_H-M   'P 1'
#
loop_
_entity.id
_entity.type
_entity.pdbx_description
1 polymer ?
#
loop_
_entity_poly.entity_id
_entity_poly.type
_entity_poly.pdbx_seq_one_letter_code
_entity_poly.pdbx_strand_id
1 'polypeptide(L)'
;MEKPEIQRAVLTELARRGLSRFVPAGISARHVHLAEADIEVLFGKGYHLHPIRPLSQPGQFAAREQVTVVGPRGRLEHVRVLGPARRESQVEISCSDTFVLGAKNCPVRLSGDLKGSPGVKLLGPEGQVELKQGLIVAARHLHMNEEQAGAFGIHDGQVVSVKITGARPCILDQVICRTGRGHELELHLDTDEANACALGNGDLVEVLVPGRKEAASEGAGEPEPAPVPQVPEEEILDLVTERDINDAFRDNKPRVYCGKRALITPAATDRAKAAGIQIIRMKGGD
;
A
#
# COMPACT_ATOMS: atom_id res chain seq x y z
N MET A 1 -21.53 -21.11 1.29
CA MET A 1 -20.47 -20.10 1.29
C MET A 1 -21.11 -18.73 1.32
N GLU A 2 -20.62 -17.86 2.18
CA GLU A 2 -21.04 -16.46 2.21
C GLU A 2 -20.50 -15.69 0.99
N LYS A 3 -21.13 -14.55 0.66
CA LYS A 3 -20.76 -13.73 -0.50
C LYS A 3 -19.25 -13.38 -0.57
N PRO A 4 -18.57 -13.02 0.54
CA PRO A 4 -17.13 -12.73 0.52
C PRO A 4 -16.27 -13.97 0.22
N GLU A 5 -16.67 -15.15 0.70
CA GLU A 5 -15.94 -16.41 0.44
C GLU A 5 -16.01 -16.77 -1.04
N ILE A 6 -17.19 -16.63 -1.66
CA ILE A 6 -17.37 -16.84 -3.11
C ILE A 6 -16.49 -15.88 -3.89
N GLN A 7 -16.48 -14.59 -3.51
CA GLN A 7 -15.64 -13.58 -4.17
C GLN A 7 -14.17 -13.97 -4.13
N ARG A 8 -13.63 -14.34 -2.96
CA ARG A 8 -12.22 -14.73 -2.81
C ARG A 8 -11.89 -16.00 -3.59
N ALA A 9 -12.76 -17.00 -3.58
CA ALA A 9 -12.58 -18.22 -4.38
C ALA A 9 -12.52 -17.91 -5.88
N VAL A 10 -13.42 -17.05 -6.38
CA VAL A 10 -13.42 -16.60 -7.78
C VAL A 10 -12.15 -15.83 -8.14
N LEU A 11 -11.75 -14.86 -7.31
CA LEU A 11 -10.51 -14.09 -7.54
C LEU A 11 -9.27 -14.99 -7.56
N THR A 12 -9.22 -15.98 -6.66
CA THR A 12 -8.14 -16.97 -6.60
C THR A 12 -8.07 -17.80 -7.89
N GLU A 13 -9.21 -18.29 -8.37
CA GLU A 13 -9.26 -19.08 -9.60
C GLU A 13 -8.90 -18.24 -10.84
N LEU A 14 -9.36 -17.00 -10.92
CA LEU A 14 -8.98 -16.07 -11.99
C LEU A 14 -7.48 -15.78 -11.98
N ALA A 15 -6.89 -15.61 -10.79
CA ALA A 15 -5.46 -15.42 -10.62
C ALA A 15 -4.65 -16.65 -11.05
N ARG A 16 -5.13 -17.85 -10.68
CA ARG A 16 -4.55 -19.13 -11.10
C ARG A 16 -4.52 -19.29 -12.62
N ARG A 17 -5.57 -18.85 -13.31
CA ARG A 17 -5.66 -18.83 -14.78
C ARG A 17 -4.92 -17.67 -15.45
N GLY A 18 -4.38 -16.74 -14.67
CA GLY A 18 -3.71 -15.54 -15.18
C GLY A 18 -4.65 -14.50 -15.78
N LEU A 19 -5.95 -14.55 -15.47
CA LEU A 19 -6.97 -13.66 -16.02
C LEU A 19 -7.20 -12.38 -15.20
N SER A 20 -6.84 -12.41 -13.91
CA SER A 20 -7.05 -11.28 -12.99
C SER A 20 -6.02 -11.28 -11.87
N ARG A 21 -5.71 -10.09 -11.35
CA ARG A 21 -4.89 -9.90 -10.13
C ARG A 21 -5.59 -9.01 -9.11
N PHE A 22 -6.91 -8.95 -9.17
CA PHE A 22 -7.69 -8.14 -8.25
C PHE A 22 -7.82 -8.80 -6.87
N VAL A 23 -7.75 -7.98 -5.83
CA VAL A 23 -7.95 -8.38 -4.43
C VAL A 23 -8.89 -7.37 -3.76
N PRO A 24 -9.67 -7.80 -2.75
CA PRO A 24 -10.52 -6.86 -2.00
C PRO A 24 -9.67 -6.04 -1.03
N ALA A 25 -10.02 -4.76 -0.88
CA ALA A 25 -9.48 -3.87 0.14
C ALA A 25 -10.28 -3.98 1.45
N GLY A 26 -9.56 -4.15 2.56
CA GLY A 26 -10.05 -4.08 3.93
C GLY A 26 -9.51 -2.81 4.60
N ILE A 27 -10.41 -1.90 4.98
CA ILE A 27 -10.06 -0.62 5.59
C ILE A 27 -10.15 -0.74 7.11
N SER A 28 -9.01 -0.59 7.76
CA SER A 28 -8.84 -0.73 9.19
C SER A 28 -8.92 0.63 9.88
N ALA A 29 -9.98 0.85 10.64
CA ALA A 29 -10.02 1.92 11.62
C ALA A 29 -9.09 1.59 12.80
N ARG A 30 -8.76 2.62 13.59
CA ARG A 30 -7.99 2.47 14.83
C ARG A 30 -8.58 1.39 15.74
N HIS A 31 -7.74 0.53 16.25
CA HIS A 31 -8.18 -0.61 17.07
C HIS A 31 -7.07 -1.10 17.99
N VAL A 32 -7.45 -1.98 18.93
CA VAL A 32 -6.53 -2.62 19.87
C VAL A 32 -6.71 -4.13 19.84
N HIS A 33 -5.60 -4.85 19.89
CA HIS A 33 -5.55 -6.26 20.28
C HIS A 33 -5.05 -6.33 21.71
N LEU A 34 -5.66 -7.17 22.54
CA LEU A 34 -5.33 -7.24 23.97
C LEU A 34 -4.77 -8.61 24.36
N ALA A 35 -3.84 -8.61 25.31
CA ALA A 35 -3.46 -9.81 26.04
C ALA A 35 -4.53 -10.17 27.09
N GLU A 36 -4.64 -11.46 27.42
CA GLU A 36 -5.64 -11.95 28.39
C GLU A 36 -5.56 -11.21 29.73
N ALA A 37 -4.34 -10.99 30.24
CA ALA A 37 -4.12 -10.26 31.49
C ALA A 37 -4.63 -8.81 31.42
N ASP A 38 -4.49 -8.15 30.26
CA ASP A 38 -4.95 -6.77 30.08
C ASP A 38 -6.47 -6.72 29.91
N ILE A 39 -7.09 -7.74 29.31
CA ILE A 39 -8.56 -7.89 29.27
C ILE A 39 -9.09 -7.95 30.70
N GLU A 40 -8.48 -8.75 31.57
CA GLU A 40 -8.92 -8.87 32.95
C GLU A 40 -8.82 -7.55 33.73
N VAL A 41 -7.76 -6.77 33.51
CA VAL A 41 -7.59 -5.48 34.18
C VAL A 41 -8.58 -4.44 33.64
N LEU A 42 -8.84 -4.43 32.34
CA LEU A 42 -9.69 -3.42 31.70
C LEU A 42 -11.18 -3.70 31.88
N PHE A 43 -11.58 -4.96 31.95
CA PHE A 43 -12.98 -5.39 31.90
C PHE A 43 -13.42 -6.31 33.06
N GLY A 44 -12.50 -6.74 33.92
CA GLY A 44 -12.77 -7.55 35.11
C GLY A 44 -12.18 -8.97 35.04
N LYS A 45 -11.92 -9.57 36.21
CA LYS A 45 -11.28 -10.88 36.31
C LYS A 45 -12.10 -11.98 35.63
N GLY A 46 -11.46 -12.82 34.81
CA GLY A 46 -12.12 -13.89 34.04
C GLY A 46 -13.05 -13.40 32.93
N TYR A 47 -12.90 -12.15 32.47
CA TYR A 47 -13.75 -11.58 31.43
C TYR A 47 -13.44 -12.17 30.04
N HIS A 48 -14.48 -12.46 29.27
CA HIS A 48 -14.36 -12.90 27.88
C HIS A 48 -14.92 -11.84 26.93
N LEU A 49 -14.17 -11.52 25.88
CA LEU A 49 -14.60 -10.57 24.84
C LEU A 49 -15.87 -11.08 24.14
N HIS A 50 -16.80 -10.16 23.85
CA HIS A 50 -18.07 -10.52 23.22
C HIS A 50 -18.04 -10.21 21.72
N PRO A 51 -18.01 -11.21 20.82
CA PRO A 51 -17.98 -10.97 19.38
C PRO A 51 -19.24 -10.23 18.90
N ILE A 52 -19.05 -9.20 18.08
CA ILE A 52 -20.15 -8.56 17.31
C ILE A 52 -20.24 -9.18 15.93
N ARG A 53 -19.09 -9.27 15.25
CA ARG A 53 -19.01 -9.77 13.87
C ARG A 53 -17.64 -10.39 13.60
N PRO A 54 -17.57 -11.44 12.76
CA PRO A 54 -16.30 -11.93 12.26
C PRO A 54 -15.60 -10.87 11.38
N LEU A 55 -14.28 -10.96 11.31
CA LEU A 55 -13.46 -10.26 10.33
C LEU A 55 -13.15 -11.19 9.16
N SER A 56 -12.53 -10.64 8.12
CA SER A 56 -12.06 -11.38 6.94
C SER A 56 -11.07 -12.48 7.28
N GLN A 57 -10.16 -12.19 8.22
CA GLN A 57 -9.10 -13.09 8.63
C GLN A 57 -9.67 -14.19 9.55
N PRO A 58 -9.43 -15.49 9.25
CA PRO A 58 -10.05 -16.60 9.96
C PRO A 58 -9.88 -16.54 11.48
N GLY A 59 -11.00 -16.68 12.19
CA GLY A 59 -11.03 -16.67 13.66
C GLY A 59 -10.88 -15.29 14.30
N GLN A 60 -10.61 -14.22 13.55
CA GLN A 60 -10.57 -12.85 14.07
C GLN A 60 -11.97 -12.24 14.12
N PHE A 61 -12.25 -11.39 15.11
CA PHE A 61 -13.56 -10.75 15.26
C PHE A 61 -13.44 -9.33 15.83
N ALA A 62 -14.41 -8.49 15.52
CA ALA A 62 -14.61 -7.22 16.23
C ALA A 62 -15.47 -7.48 17.46
N ALA A 63 -14.99 -7.07 18.63
CA ALA A 63 -15.66 -7.30 19.92
C ALA A 63 -16.54 -6.10 20.31
N ARG A 64 -17.52 -6.29 21.22
CA ARG A 64 -18.40 -5.22 21.73
C ARG A 64 -17.62 -4.16 22.48
N GLU A 65 -16.53 -4.58 23.07
CA GLU A 65 -15.66 -3.79 23.91
C GLU A 65 -14.94 -2.71 23.12
N GLN A 66 -14.76 -1.58 23.79
CA GLN A 66 -13.98 -0.45 23.34
C GLN A 66 -13.16 0.05 24.52
N VAL A 67 -12.01 0.65 24.21
CA VAL A 67 -11.14 1.31 25.19
C VAL A 67 -10.89 2.74 24.78
N THR A 68 -10.40 3.54 25.72
CA THR A 68 -9.81 4.84 25.43
C THR A 68 -8.29 4.71 25.43
N VAL A 69 -7.64 5.12 24.35
CA VAL A 69 -6.18 5.17 24.22
C VAL A 69 -5.72 6.58 24.58
N VAL A 70 -4.85 6.70 25.57
CA VAL A 70 -4.31 7.98 26.06
C VAL A 70 -2.83 8.06 25.75
N GLY A 71 -2.45 9.11 25.03
CA GLY A 71 -1.07 9.48 24.74
C GLY A 71 -0.64 10.73 25.50
N PRO A 72 0.60 11.21 25.28
CA PRO A 72 1.16 12.36 26.00
C PRO A 72 0.35 13.68 25.86
N ARG A 73 -0.37 13.87 24.76
CA ARG A 73 -1.09 15.12 24.46
C ARG A 73 -2.61 14.98 24.54
N GLY A 74 -3.13 13.84 24.15
CA GLY A 74 -4.56 13.66 23.94
C GLY A 74 -4.98 12.20 24.03
N ARG A 75 -6.23 11.95 23.65
CA ARG A 75 -6.83 10.62 23.74
C ARG A 75 -7.66 10.30 22.50
N LEU A 76 -7.77 9.02 22.20
CA LEU A 76 -8.69 8.47 21.21
C LEU A 76 -9.71 7.63 21.97
N GLU A 77 -10.97 8.06 21.94
CA GLU A 77 -12.08 7.35 22.59
C GLU A 77 -12.70 6.34 21.62
N HIS A 78 -13.47 5.39 22.16
CA HIS A 78 -14.20 4.40 21.38
C HIS A 78 -13.33 3.53 20.45
N VAL A 79 -12.08 3.25 20.85
CA VAL A 79 -11.15 2.40 20.09
C VAL A 79 -11.59 0.94 20.23
N ARG A 80 -11.93 0.30 19.10
CA ARG A 80 -12.49 -1.04 19.04
C ARG A 80 -11.47 -2.09 19.49
N VAL A 81 -11.90 -3.03 20.33
CA VAL A 81 -11.12 -4.25 20.64
C VAL A 81 -11.34 -5.29 19.54
N LEU A 82 -10.26 -5.84 18.99
CA LEU A 82 -10.28 -6.99 18.10
C LEU A 82 -9.84 -8.24 18.88
N GLY A 83 -10.59 -9.31 18.69
CA GLY A 83 -10.32 -10.61 19.29
C GLY A 83 -9.88 -11.65 18.26
N PRO A 84 -9.42 -12.83 18.72
CA PRO A 84 -9.31 -13.23 20.13
C PRO A 84 -8.15 -12.53 20.86
N ALA A 85 -8.04 -12.77 22.16
CA ALA A 85 -6.89 -12.33 22.94
C ALA A 85 -5.58 -12.80 22.28
N ARG A 86 -4.55 -11.95 22.34
CA ARG A 86 -3.21 -12.23 21.79
C ARG A 86 -2.20 -12.42 22.92
N ARG A 87 -0.97 -12.75 22.55
CA ARG A 87 0.13 -12.89 23.52
C ARG A 87 0.56 -11.55 24.13
N GLU A 88 0.47 -10.47 23.35
CA GLU A 88 0.89 -9.12 23.75
C GLU A 88 -0.14 -8.11 23.23
N SER A 89 -0.41 -7.08 24.03
CA SER A 89 -1.32 -5.99 23.66
C SER A 89 -0.69 -5.05 22.64
N GLN A 90 -1.49 -4.60 21.68
CA GLN A 90 -1.04 -3.81 20.55
C GLN A 90 -2.12 -2.83 20.13
N VAL A 91 -1.73 -1.57 19.89
CA VAL A 91 -2.61 -0.51 19.40
C VAL A 91 -2.18 -0.14 17.98
N GLU A 92 -3.10 -0.29 17.04
CA GLU A 92 -2.94 0.08 15.64
C GLU A 92 -3.73 1.36 15.36
N ILE A 93 -3.03 2.40 14.89
CA ILE A 93 -3.60 3.74 14.60
C ILE A 93 -3.18 4.21 13.20
N SER A 94 -3.79 5.29 12.71
CA SER A 94 -3.32 5.97 11.50
C SER A 94 -2.24 7.02 11.79
N CYS A 95 -1.59 7.54 10.74
CA CYS A 95 -0.67 8.67 10.86
C CYS A 95 -1.35 9.89 11.51
N SER A 96 -2.58 10.21 11.12
CA SER A 96 -3.33 11.36 11.65
C SER A 96 -3.59 11.24 13.15
N ASP A 97 -3.86 10.04 13.63
CA ASP A 97 -4.08 9.75 15.05
C ASP A 97 -2.85 10.05 15.92
N THR A 98 -1.63 9.95 15.35
CA THR A 98 -0.39 10.26 16.07
C THR A 98 -0.35 11.72 16.54
N PHE A 99 -0.93 12.64 15.77
CA PHE A 99 -0.98 14.06 16.12
C PHE A 99 -1.90 14.34 17.30
N VAL A 100 -3.02 13.61 17.37
CA VAL A 100 -4.01 13.68 18.46
C VAL A 100 -3.39 13.15 19.76
N LEU A 101 -2.76 11.98 19.70
CA LEU A 101 -2.12 11.38 20.86
C LEU A 101 -0.85 12.11 21.29
N GLY A 102 -0.21 12.85 20.38
CA GLY A 102 1.10 13.45 20.62
C GLY A 102 2.26 12.47 20.45
N ALA A 103 2.06 11.39 19.69
CA ALA A 103 3.01 10.31 19.45
C ALA A 103 3.69 10.45 18.07
N LYS A 104 4.26 11.61 17.75
CA LYS A 104 4.80 11.91 16.40
C LYS A 104 5.86 10.93 15.89
N ASN A 105 6.61 10.29 16.80
CA ASN A 105 7.65 9.32 16.48
C ASN A 105 7.12 7.87 16.47
N CYS A 106 5.80 7.68 16.40
CA CYS A 106 5.20 6.36 16.27
C CYS A 106 5.62 5.72 14.93
N PRO A 107 6.23 4.53 14.94
CA PRO A 107 6.75 3.91 13.73
C PRO A 107 5.63 3.25 12.91
N VAL A 108 5.81 3.23 11.59
CA VAL A 108 4.98 2.43 10.66
C VAL A 108 5.49 0.99 10.68
N ARG A 109 4.65 0.03 11.08
CA ARG A 109 5.07 -1.37 11.28
C ARG A 109 3.98 -2.39 10.99
N LEU A 110 4.42 -3.62 10.72
CA LEU A 110 3.53 -4.77 10.64
C LEU A 110 3.05 -5.17 12.04
N SER A 111 1.82 -5.67 12.10
CA SER A 111 1.23 -6.23 13.32
C SER A 111 2.14 -7.34 13.89
N GLY A 112 2.53 -7.21 15.16
CA GLY A 112 3.50 -8.06 15.87
C GLY A 112 4.91 -7.48 16.03
N ASP A 113 5.31 -6.46 15.26
CA ASP A 113 6.62 -5.80 15.40
C ASP A 113 6.57 -4.63 16.40
N LEU A 114 6.54 -4.96 17.69
CA LEU A 114 6.29 -3.99 18.77
C LEU A 114 7.55 -3.49 19.46
N LYS A 115 8.71 -4.11 19.20
CA LYS A 115 9.93 -3.81 19.94
C LYS A 115 10.33 -2.35 19.80
N GLY A 116 10.49 -1.66 20.92
CA GLY A 116 10.90 -0.25 20.95
C GLY A 116 9.87 0.70 20.33
N SER A 117 8.62 0.26 20.15
CA SER A 117 7.52 1.17 19.83
C SER A 117 7.13 1.98 21.07
N PRO A 118 6.50 3.16 20.89
CA PRO A 118 6.01 3.94 22.02
C PRO A 118 4.95 3.19 22.84
N GLY A 119 4.91 3.53 24.12
CA GLY A 119 3.85 3.12 25.04
C GLY A 119 2.63 4.04 24.99
N VAL A 120 1.52 3.57 25.54
CA VAL A 120 0.26 4.32 25.74
C VAL A 120 -0.45 3.80 26.98
N LYS A 121 -1.37 4.59 27.53
CA LYS A 121 -2.30 4.12 28.55
C LYS A 121 -3.64 3.73 27.92
N LEU A 122 -4.15 2.57 28.30
CA LEU A 122 -5.48 2.09 27.94
C LEU A 122 -6.42 2.26 29.14
N LEU A 123 -7.60 2.80 28.90
CA LEU A 123 -8.67 2.91 29.89
C LEU A 123 -9.84 2.04 29.47
N GLY A 124 -10.24 1.13 30.35
CA GLY A 124 -11.45 0.32 30.24
C GLY A 124 -12.46 0.69 31.35
N PRO A 125 -13.63 0.05 31.37
CA PRO A 125 -14.65 0.29 32.39
C PRO A 125 -14.21 -0.07 33.82
N GLU A 126 -13.42 -1.14 33.98
CA GLU A 126 -13.04 -1.66 35.31
C GLU A 126 -11.62 -1.25 35.74
N GLY A 127 -10.83 -0.67 34.84
CA GLY A 127 -9.44 -0.34 35.15
C GLY A 127 -8.66 0.32 34.02
N GLN A 128 -7.35 0.42 34.23
CA GLN A 128 -6.41 0.98 33.27
C GLN A 128 -5.14 0.14 33.18
N VAL A 129 -4.57 0.07 31.99
CA VAL A 129 -3.29 -0.59 31.70
C VAL A 129 -2.32 0.43 31.13
N GLU A 130 -1.09 0.46 31.61
CA GLU A 130 -0.02 1.26 31.03
C GLU A 130 0.92 0.35 30.22
N LEU A 131 0.83 0.47 28.90
CA LEU A 131 1.70 -0.26 27.98
C LEU A 131 3.02 0.49 27.85
N LYS A 132 4.13 -0.22 28.08
CA LYS A 132 5.49 0.34 27.88
C LYS A 132 5.89 0.42 26.40
N GLN A 133 5.31 -0.45 25.59
CA GLN A 133 5.43 -0.52 24.13
C GLN A 133 4.12 -1.08 23.57
N GLY A 134 3.88 -0.91 22.28
CA GLY A 134 2.75 -1.53 21.58
C GLY A 134 1.96 -0.58 20.67
N LEU A 135 2.27 0.72 20.65
CA LEU A 135 1.64 1.68 19.74
C LEU A 135 2.36 1.72 18.39
N ILE A 136 1.65 1.41 17.31
CA ILE A 136 2.19 1.47 15.94
C ILE A 136 1.21 2.16 14.98
N VAL A 137 1.75 2.77 13.93
CA VAL A 137 0.97 3.04 12.72
C VAL A 137 0.98 1.76 11.88
N ALA A 138 -0.20 1.27 11.49
CA ALA A 138 -0.29 0.03 10.75
C ALA A 138 0.36 0.18 9.35
N ALA A 139 1.37 -0.63 9.05
CA ALA A 139 1.93 -0.71 7.70
C ALA A 139 0.94 -1.47 6.80
N ARG A 140 0.69 -0.96 5.59
CA ARG A 140 -0.10 -1.68 4.57
C ARG A 140 0.49 -3.04 4.24
N HIS A 141 -0.38 -4.03 4.08
CA HIS A 141 0.03 -5.39 3.79
C HIS A 141 -1.10 -6.21 3.15
N LEU A 142 -0.74 -7.23 2.40
CA LEU A 142 -1.66 -8.13 1.70
C LEU A 142 -1.64 -9.50 2.37
N HIS A 143 -2.79 -9.94 2.88
CA HIS A 143 -2.97 -11.28 3.42
C HIS A 143 -3.35 -12.25 2.30
N MET A 144 -2.80 -13.46 2.35
CA MET A 144 -3.16 -14.59 1.48
C MET A 144 -2.99 -15.92 2.22
N ASN A 145 -3.88 -16.89 2.02
CA ASN A 145 -3.54 -18.27 2.37
C ASN A 145 -2.52 -18.86 1.38
N GLU A 146 -2.01 -20.07 1.68
CA GLU A 146 -1.01 -20.75 0.86
C GLU A 146 -1.50 -21.01 -0.58
N GLU A 147 -2.77 -21.38 -0.74
CA GLU A 147 -3.38 -21.62 -2.06
C GLU A 147 -3.46 -20.34 -2.89
N GLN A 148 -3.86 -19.25 -2.26
CA GLN A 148 -3.96 -17.92 -2.86
C GLN A 148 -2.60 -17.40 -3.26
N ALA A 149 -1.61 -17.47 -2.36
CA ALA A 149 -0.24 -17.07 -2.65
C ALA A 149 0.29 -17.82 -3.89
N GLY A 150 0.07 -19.14 -3.96
CA GLY A 150 0.41 -19.96 -5.12
C GLY A 150 -0.31 -19.52 -6.41
N ALA A 151 -1.62 -19.25 -6.35
CA ALA A 151 -2.38 -18.74 -7.48
C ALA A 151 -1.90 -17.34 -7.95
N PHE A 152 -1.43 -16.53 -7.01
CA PHE A 152 -0.87 -15.21 -7.28
C PHE A 152 0.59 -15.23 -7.75
N GLY A 153 1.29 -16.37 -7.58
CA GLY A 153 2.73 -16.46 -7.80
C GLY A 153 3.50 -15.60 -6.80
N ILE A 154 2.96 -15.45 -5.59
CA ILE A 154 3.49 -14.63 -4.50
C ILE A 154 4.00 -15.54 -3.39
N HIS A 155 5.08 -15.15 -2.71
CA HIS A 155 5.58 -15.82 -1.51
C HIS A 155 5.54 -14.91 -0.27
N ASP A 156 5.68 -15.51 0.92
CA ASP A 156 5.73 -14.75 2.17
C ASP A 156 6.87 -13.73 2.17
N GLY A 157 6.60 -12.54 2.71
CA GLY A 157 7.55 -11.44 2.79
C GLY A 157 7.85 -10.76 1.44
N GLN A 158 7.26 -11.23 0.33
CA GLN A 158 7.40 -10.55 -0.95
C GLN A 158 6.79 -9.16 -0.88
N VAL A 159 7.43 -8.21 -1.58
CA VAL A 159 6.94 -6.84 -1.69
C VAL A 159 6.34 -6.64 -3.08
N VAL A 160 5.11 -6.15 -3.13
CA VAL A 160 4.36 -5.85 -4.36
C VAL A 160 3.90 -4.39 -4.37
N SER A 161 3.43 -3.92 -5.51
CA SER A 161 2.69 -2.66 -5.60
C SER A 161 1.21 -2.95 -5.87
N VAL A 162 0.33 -2.07 -5.43
CA VAL A 162 -1.11 -2.18 -5.69
C VAL A 162 -1.56 -0.95 -6.47
N LYS A 163 -2.20 -1.18 -7.60
CA LYS A 163 -2.80 -0.15 -8.44
C LYS A 163 -4.26 0.03 -8.08
N ILE A 164 -4.63 1.28 -7.86
CA ILE A 164 -5.97 1.72 -7.51
C ILE A 164 -6.46 2.64 -8.61
N THR A 165 -7.65 2.35 -9.13
CA THR A 165 -8.38 3.15 -10.10
C THR A 165 -9.56 3.87 -9.44
N GLY A 166 -10.20 4.81 -10.16
CA GLY A 166 -11.39 5.50 -9.67
C GLY A 166 -11.16 6.99 -9.48
N ALA A 167 -11.82 7.59 -8.49
CA ALA A 167 -11.85 9.05 -8.29
C ALA A 167 -10.49 9.63 -7.84
N ARG A 168 -9.70 8.87 -7.08
CA ARG A 168 -8.36 9.24 -6.64
C ARG A 168 -7.37 8.12 -6.99
N PRO A 169 -7.02 7.95 -8.27
CA PRO A 169 -6.17 6.85 -8.70
C PRO A 169 -4.77 7.00 -8.10
N CYS A 170 -4.19 5.88 -7.66
CA CYS A 170 -2.89 5.86 -7.01
C CYS A 170 -2.22 4.49 -7.21
N ILE A 171 -0.91 4.44 -7.05
CA ILE A 171 -0.18 3.17 -6.88
C ILE A 171 0.41 3.20 -5.48
N LEU A 172 -0.01 2.26 -4.64
CA LEU A 172 0.58 2.05 -3.33
C LEU A 172 1.73 1.06 -3.49
N ASP A 173 2.94 1.58 -3.41
CA ASP A 173 4.14 0.75 -3.47
C ASP A 173 4.49 0.14 -2.10
N GLN A 174 5.43 -0.80 -2.06
CA GLN A 174 5.92 -1.40 -0.82
C GLN A 174 4.83 -2.09 0.03
N VAL A 175 3.90 -2.79 -0.62
CA VAL A 175 2.90 -3.63 0.06
C VAL A 175 3.54 -4.96 0.39
N ILE A 176 3.69 -5.26 1.69
CA ILE A 176 4.28 -6.54 2.14
C ILE A 176 3.22 -7.64 2.08
N CYS A 177 3.52 -8.75 1.42
CA CYS A 177 2.68 -9.94 1.38
C CYS A 177 2.92 -10.81 2.61
N ARG A 178 1.85 -11.19 3.30
CA ARG A 178 1.85 -12.10 4.43
C ARG A 178 1.05 -13.33 4.06
N THR A 179 1.70 -14.48 4.02
CA THR A 179 1.09 -15.73 3.53
C THR A 179 1.08 -16.82 4.60
N GLY A 180 0.00 -17.58 4.69
CA GLY A 180 -0.09 -18.66 5.68
C GLY A 180 -1.52 -19.08 6.02
N ARG A 181 -1.65 -20.16 6.80
CA ARG A 181 -2.96 -20.80 7.09
C ARG A 181 -3.96 -19.94 7.86
N GLY A 182 -3.48 -18.93 8.59
CA GLY A 182 -4.33 -18.00 9.34
C GLY A 182 -4.71 -16.75 8.55
N HIS A 183 -4.43 -16.72 7.25
CA HIS A 183 -4.61 -15.56 6.39
C HIS A 183 -5.65 -15.84 5.31
N GLU A 184 -6.33 -14.81 4.86
CA GLU A 184 -7.37 -14.86 3.83
C GLU A 184 -7.25 -13.62 2.94
N LEU A 185 -7.53 -13.78 1.64
CA LEU A 185 -7.22 -12.78 0.60
C LEU A 185 -7.84 -11.41 0.91
N GLU A 186 -7.01 -10.45 1.34
CA GLU A 186 -7.43 -9.07 1.61
C GLU A 186 -6.22 -8.12 1.73
N LEU A 187 -6.28 -6.98 1.04
CA LEU A 187 -5.35 -5.87 1.25
C LEU A 187 -5.78 -5.06 2.47
N HIS A 188 -4.93 -4.94 3.48
CA HIS A 188 -5.21 -4.14 4.66
C HIS A 188 -4.57 -2.76 4.52
N LEU A 189 -5.40 -1.72 4.58
CA LEU A 189 -5.00 -0.31 4.60
C LEU A 189 -5.59 0.38 5.84
N ASP A 190 -4.89 1.38 6.37
CA ASP A 190 -5.49 2.26 7.38
C ASP A 190 -6.48 3.25 6.77
N THR A 191 -7.18 4.02 7.61
CA THR A 191 -8.15 5.01 7.14
C THR A 191 -7.53 6.17 6.37
N ASP A 192 -6.29 6.57 6.67
CA ASP A 192 -5.63 7.69 6.00
C ASP A 192 -5.27 7.29 4.56
N GLU A 193 -4.71 6.08 4.39
CA GLU A 193 -4.39 5.48 3.09
C GLU A 193 -5.65 5.28 2.23
N ALA A 194 -6.72 4.73 2.83
CA ALA A 194 -7.99 4.52 2.13
C ALA A 194 -8.61 5.85 1.66
N ASN A 195 -8.66 6.86 2.54
CA ASN A 195 -9.18 8.19 2.21
C ASN A 195 -8.33 8.90 1.15
N ALA A 196 -7.01 8.68 1.15
CA ALA A 196 -6.11 9.23 0.14
C ALA A 196 -6.41 8.69 -1.27
N CYS A 197 -6.85 7.44 -1.38
CA CYS A 197 -7.20 6.81 -2.66
C CYS A 197 -8.73 6.64 -2.88
N ALA A 198 -9.56 7.25 -2.02
CA ALA A 198 -11.03 7.18 -2.07
C ALA A 198 -11.59 5.73 -2.11
N LEU A 199 -11.01 4.84 -1.30
CA LEU A 199 -11.40 3.44 -1.18
C LEU A 199 -12.32 3.17 0.01
N GLY A 200 -13.23 2.22 -0.18
CA GLY A 200 -14.05 1.61 0.85
C GLY A 200 -13.76 0.12 1.05
N ASN A 201 -14.40 -0.47 2.05
CA ASN A 201 -14.31 -1.91 2.30
C ASN A 201 -14.93 -2.71 1.14
N GLY A 202 -14.18 -3.69 0.63
CA GLY A 202 -14.61 -4.59 -0.45
C GLY A 202 -14.32 -4.08 -1.86
N ASP A 203 -13.82 -2.85 -2.01
CA ASP A 203 -13.37 -2.34 -3.30
C ASP A 203 -12.23 -3.20 -3.85
N LEU A 204 -12.25 -3.44 -5.16
CA LEU A 204 -11.25 -4.27 -5.82
C LEU A 204 -10.08 -3.43 -6.31
N VAL A 205 -8.87 -3.88 -5.97
CA VAL A 205 -7.61 -3.24 -6.33
C VAL A 205 -6.68 -4.25 -7.00
N GLU A 206 -5.85 -3.80 -7.92
CA GLU A 206 -5.03 -4.68 -8.76
C GLU A 206 -3.62 -4.84 -8.18
N VAL A 207 -3.19 -6.09 -7.97
CA VAL A 207 -1.82 -6.40 -7.50
C VAL A 207 -0.86 -6.44 -8.69
N LEU A 208 0.20 -5.64 -8.61
CA LEU A 208 1.30 -5.61 -9.58
C LEU A 208 2.47 -6.43 -9.02
N VAL A 209 2.72 -7.60 -9.63
CA VAL A 209 3.82 -8.50 -9.23
C VAL A 209 5.07 -8.16 -10.05
N PRO A 210 6.22 -7.85 -9.41
CA PRO A 210 7.46 -7.58 -10.13
C PRO A 210 7.91 -8.78 -10.97
N GLY A 211 8.32 -8.55 -12.22
CA GLY A 211 9.02 -9.56 -13.04
C GLY A 211 8.15 -10.46 -13.93
N ARG A 212 6.82 -10.32 -13.92
CA ARG A 212 5.95 -10.92 -14.94
C ARG A 212 5.61 -9.83 -15.96
N LYS A 213 6.07 -9.98 -17.22
CA LYS A 213 5.53 -9.17 -18.31
C LYS A 213 4.02 -9.35 -18.27
N GLU A 214 3.27 -8.25 -18.28
CA GLU A 214 1.83 -8.29 -18.54
C GLU A 214 1.62 -9.23 -19.73
N ALA A 215 0.65 -10.16 -19.62
CA ALA A 215 0.26 -10.95 -20.76
C ALA A 215 -0.21 -9.95 -21.81
N ALA A 216 0.69 -9.63 -22.74
CA ALA A 216 0.39 -8.79 -23.88
C ALA A 216 -0.84 -9.40 -24.54
N SER A 217 -1.89 -8.59 -24.67
CA SER A 217 -2.91 -8.85 -25.66
C SER A 217 -2.20 -9.19 -26.97
N GLU A 218 -2.47 -10.38 -27.51
CA GLU A 218 -1.91 -10.84 -28.77
C GLU A 218 -2.03 -9.74 -29.84
N GLY A 219 -0.89 -9.31 -30.38
CA GLY A 219 -0.87 -8.24 -31.37
C GLY A 219 0.53 -7.93 -31.88
N ALA A 220 0.91 -8.60 -32.98
CA ALA A 220 2.01 -8.32 -33.90
C ALA A 220 3.45 -8.40 -33.34
N GLY A 221 4.26 -9.28 -33.96
CA GLY A 221 5.67 -9.46 -33.64
C GLY A 221 6.49 -8.18 -33.73
N GLU A 222 7.44 -8.03 -32.81
CA GLU A 222 8.41 -6.94 -32.80
C GLU A 222 9.30 -7.03 -34.06
N PRO A 223 9.42 -5.96 -34.87
CA PRO A 223 10.45 -5.91 -35.91
C PRO A 223 11.82 -5.65 -35.25
N GLU A 224 12.87 -6.19 -35.86
CA GLU A 224 14.26 -5.95 -35.43
C GLU A 224 14.58 -4.45 -35.25
N PRO A 225 15.43 -4.09 -34.27
CA PRO A 225 15.77 -2.69 -34.03
C PRO A 225 16.55 -2.11 -35.20
N ALA A 226 15.98 -1.06 -35.80
CA ALA A 226 16.63 -0.28 -36.84
C ALA A 226 17.95 0.35 -36.35
N PRO A 227 18.96 0.51 -37.23
CA PRO A 227 20.25 1.07 -36.87
C PRO A 227 20.13 2.52 -36.35
N VAL A 228 20.97 2.85 -35.37
CA VAL A 228 21.03 4.16 -34.73
C VAL A 228 21.43 5.22 -35.77
N PRO A 229 20.63 6.28 -35.99
CA PRO A 229 20.98 7.33 -36.93
C PRO A 229 22.20 8.12 -36.44
N GLN A 230 23.18 8.32 -37.32
CA GLN A 230 24.34 9.17 -37.09
C GLN A 230 23.90 10.64 -37.21
N VAL A 231 23.77 11.33 -36.08
CA VAL A 231 23.43 12.75 -36.01
C VAL A 231 24.74 13.55 -36.02
N PRO A 232 24.90 14.58 -36.89
CA PRO A 232 26.09 15.45 -36.87
C PRO A 232 26.30 16.08 -35.49
N GLU A 233 27.54 16.15 -35.01
CA GLU A 233 27.87 16.68 -33.65
C GLU A 233 27.36 18.11 -33.43
N GLU A 234 27.25 18.90 -34.50
CA GLU A 234 26.76 20.29 -34.48
C GLU A 234 25.26 20.41 -34.17
N GLU A 235 24.48 19.32 -34.23
CA GLU A 235 23.05 19.28 -33.86
C GLU A 235 22.82 18.79 -32.41
N ILE A 236 23.88 18.56 -31.63
CA ILE A 236 23.80 18.08 -30.25
C ILE A 236 23.87 19.29 -29.30
N LEU A 237 22.77 19.58 -28.62
CA LEU A 237 22.68 20.73 -27.71
C LEU A 237 23.20 20.41 -26.29
N ASP A 238 23.95 21.33 -25.70
CA ASP A 238 24.34 21.29 -24.28
C ASP A 238 23.28 21.89 -23.34
N LEU A 239 22.38 22.72 -23.88
CA LEU A 239 21.21 23.26 -23.20
C LEU A 239 20.01 23.17 -24.14
N VAL A 240 18.94 22.52 -23.67
CA VAL A 240 17.66 22.45 -24.39
C VAL A 240 16.66 23.37 -23.71
N THR A 241 16.23 24.39 -24.43
CA THR A 241 15.24 25.39 -24.02
C THR A 241 13.92 25.23 -24.77
N GLU A 242 12.88 25.92 -24.32
CA GLU A 242 11.59 25.96 -25.03
C GLU A 242 11.74 26.48 -26.47
N ARG A 243 12.67 27.42 -26.69
CA ARG A 243 12.96 27.97 -28.02
C ARG A 243 13.44 26.88 -28.97
N ASP A 244 14.34 26.01 -28.53
CA ASP A 244 14.90 24.93 -29.35
C ASP A 244 13.81 23.93 -29.76
N ILE A 245 12.85 23.67 -28.88
CA ILE A 245 11.69 22.83 -29.21
C ILE A 245 10.75 23.52 -30.20
N ASN A 246 10.55 24.84 -30.07
CA ASN A 246 9.74 25.61 -31.01
C ASN A 246 10.38 25.68 -32.40
N ASP A 247 11.70 25.82 -32.47
CA ASP A 247 12.43 25.83 -33.73
C ASP A 247 12.41 24.42 -34.37
N ALA A 248 12.61 23.36 -33.58
CA ALA A 248 12.44 21.98 -34.06
C ALA A 248 11.01 21.70 -34.59
N PHE A 249 9.98 22.24 -33.92
CA PHE A 249 8.60 22.11 -34.38
C PHE A 249 8.36 22.84 -35.70
N ARG A 250 8.89 24.06 -35.87
CA ARG A 250 8.82 24.81 -37.14
C ARG A 250 9.51 24.07 -38.28
N ASP A 251 10.63 23.42 -37.98
CA ASP A 251 11.44 22.70 -38.95
C ASP A 251 10.95 21.25 -39.19
N ASN A 252 9.79 20.86 -38.62
CA ASN A 252 9.25 19.49 -38.68
C ASN A 252 10.24 18.42 -38.20
N LYS A 253 11.13 18.75 -37.25
CA LYS A 253 12.04 17.79 -36.63
C LYS A 253 11.32 17.05 -35.50
N PRO A 254 11.09 15.73 -35.59
CA PRO A 254 10.39 14.97 -34.55
C PRO A 254 11.25 14.75 -33.29
N ARG A 255 12.54 15.10 -33.36
CA ARG A 255 13.56 14.78 -32.35
C ARG A 255 14.51 15.96 -32.19
N VAL A 256 14.89 16.23 -30.94
CA VAL A 256 15.98 17.15 -30.56
C VAL A 256 17.03 16.36 -29.81
N TYR A 257 18.29 16.44 -30.24
CA TYR A 257 19.38 15.69 -29.65
C TYR A 257 20.16 16.57 -28.69
N CYS A 258 20.54 16.01 -27.54
CA CYS A 258 21.31 16.74 -26.53
C CYS A 258 22.39 15.85 -25.90
N GLY A 259 23.42 16.50 -25.39
CA GLY A 259 24.54 15.83 -24.74
C GLY A 259 24.11 15.05 -23.49
N LYS A 260 24.92 14.06 -23.08
CA LYS A 260 24.66 13.23 -21.89
C LYS A 260 24.42 14.06 -20.62
N ARG A 261 25.12 15.18 -20.49
CA ARG A 261 25.05 16.11 -19.35
C ARG A 261 24.26 17.38 -19.66
N ALA A 262 23.53 17.41 -20.78
CA ALA A 262 22.82 18.60 -21.19
C ALA A 262 21.72 18.97 -20.19
N LEU A 263 21.64 20.27 -19.91
CA LEU A 263 20.57 20.85 -19.11
C LEU A 263 19.31 20.94 -19.98
N ILE A 264 18.17 20.49 -19.46
CA ILE A 264 16.88 20.59 -20.15
C ILE A 264 15.99 21.44 -19.25
N THR A 265 15.51 22.57 -19.76
CA THR A 265 14.65 23.43 -18.95
C THR A 265 13.27 22.78 -18.76
N PRO A 266 12.57 23.05 -17.64
CA PRO A 266 11.21 22.55 -17.43
C PRO A 266 10.27 22.95 -18.58
N ALA A 267 10.36 24.20 -19.05
CA ALA A 267 9.58 24.70 -20.19
C ALA A 267 9.86 23.94 -21.50
N ALA A 268 11.10 23.50 -21.74
CA ALA A 268 11.41 22.64 -22.89
C ALA A 268 10.72 21.27 -22.79
N THR A 269 10.70 20.67 -21.60
CA THR A 269 10.07 19.36 -21.37
C THR A 269 8.56 19.41 -21.61
N ASP A 270 7.91 20.43 -21.05
CA ASP A 270 6.46 20.63 -21.22
C ASP A 270 6.10 20.91 -22.67
N ARG A 271 6.88 21.78 -23.34
CA ARG A 271 6.66 22.10 -24.74
C ARG A 271 6.89 20.91 -25.66
N ALA A 272 7.92 20.09 -25.40
CA ALA A 272 8.22 18.88 -26.18
C ALA A 272 7.07 17.88 -26.11
N LYS A 273 6.51 17.67 -24.92
CA LYS A 273 5.33 16.81 -24.71
C LYS A 273 4.11 17.33 -25.48
N ALA A 274 3.86 18.65 -25.45
CA ALA A 274 2.75 19.26 -26.18
C ALA A 274 2.95 19.24 -27.71
N ALA A 275 4.19 19.32 -28.18
CA ALA A 275 4.55 19.33 -29.61
C ALA A 275 4.70 17.92 -30.22
N GLY A 276 4.71 16.86 -29.41
CA GLY A 276 5.01 15.50 -29.87
C GLY A 276 6.48 15.30 -30.27
N ILE A 277 7.39 16.12 -29.76
CA ILE A 277 8.82 16.09 -30.08
C ILE A 277 9.57 15.33 -28.99
N GLN A 278 10.47 14.43 -29.37
CA GLN A 278 11.29 13.66 -28.44
C GLN A 278 12.63 14.34 -28.18
N ILE A 279 12.98 14.57 -26.91
CA ILE A 279 14.33 15.00 -26.53
C ILE A 279 15.16 13.74 -26.28
N ILE A 280 16.19 13.53 -27.11
CA ILE A 280 17.05 12.35 -27.08
C ILE A 280 18.40 12.74 -26.49
N ARG A 281 18.78 12.07 -25.39
CA ARG A 281 20.14 12.18 -24.82
C ARG A 281 21.06 11.20 -25.52
N MET A 282 22.15 11.72 -26.09
CA MET A 282 23.17 10.90 -26.73
C MET A 282 23.92 10.07 -25.67
N LYS A 283 24.08 8.77 -25.94
CA LYS A 283 24.92 7.87 -25.13
C LYS A 283 26.37 8.09 -25.57
N GLY A 284 27.21 8.66 -24.69
CA GLY A 284 28.64 8.77 -24.98
C GLY A 284 29.29 7.38 -25.05
N GLY A 285 30.12 7.17 -26.08
CA GLY A 285 31.18 6.16 -26.05
C GLY A 285 32.25 6.58 -25.03
N ASP A 286 32.94 5.58 -24.47
CA ASP A 286 34.02 5.74 -23.50
C ASP A 286 35.17 6.62 -24.02
#